data_AF-A0A242JWP9-F1
#
_entry.id   AF-A0A242JWP9-F1
#
_cell.length_a   1.000
_cell.length_b   1.000
_cell.length_c   1.000
_cell.angle_alpha   90.00
_cell.angle_beta   90.00
_cell.angle_gamma   90.00
#
_symmetry.space_group_name_H-M   'P 1'
#
loop_
_entity.id
_entity.type
_entity.pdbx_description
1 polymer ?
#
loop_
_entity_poly.entity_id
_entity_poly.type
_entity_poly.pdbx_seq_one_letter_code
_entity_poly.pdbx_strand_id
1 'polypeptide(L)'
;MKKKAYRNTPAFMFMSWGSFAIFVGLMLIGLYTLKEPLMVKGYYLMGSVGLISSSFTLAKVIRDNQEDEERYNQMFRAMDEPVSKEETSI
;
A
#
# COMPACT_ATOMS: atom_id res chain seq x y z
N MET A 1 -1.36 28.61 5.34
CA MET A 1 -1.26 27.56 4.30
C MET A 1 -1.16 26.19 4.99
N LYS A 2 -2.10 25.26 4.75
CA LYS A 2 -2.04 23.90 5.34
C LYS A 2 -0.92 23.10 4.66
N LYS A 3 0.15 22.76 5.39
CA LYS A 3 1.29 21.99 4.86
C LYS A 3 0.89 20.51 4.82
N LYS A 4 0.93 19.88 3.63
CA LYS A 4 0.73 18.42 3.53
C LYS A 4 1.91 17.72 4.21
N ALA A 5 1.64 16.97 5.27
CA ALA A 5 2.62 16.10 5.90
C ALA A 5 2.70 14.80 5.10
N TYR A 6 3.84 14.56 4.43
CA TYR A 6 4.10 13.27 3.80
C TYR A 6 4.56 12.28 4.87
N ARG A 7 3.87 11.14 5.00
CA ARG A 7 4.24 10.08 5.97
C ARG A 7 5.59 9.44 5.66
N ASN A 8 6.01 9.44 4.40
CA ASN A 8 7.24 8.80 3.93
C ASN A 8 8.22 9.83 3.37
N THR A 9 9.51 9.64 3.61
CA THR A 9 10.55 10.49 3.02
C THR A 9 10.75 10.14 1.53
N PRO A 10 11.24 11.09 0.72
CA PRO A 10 11.55 10.83 -0.69
C PRO A 10 12.52 9.65 -0.91
N ALA A 11 13.45 9.43 0.02
CA ALA A 11 14.40 8.33 -0.03
C ALA A 11 13.73 6.95 0.07
N PHE A 12 12.77 6.78 1.00
CA PHE A 12 12.02 5.54 1.12
C PHE A 12 11.14 5.30 -0.11
N MET A 13 10.53 6.34 -0.66
CA MET A 13 9.73 6.23 -1.88
C MET A 13 10.58 5.74 -3.08
N PHE A 14 11.79 6.29 -3.24
CA PHE A 14 12.72 5.87 -4.29
C PHE A 14 13.18 4.42 -4.08
N MET A 15 13.52 4.03 -2.85
CA MET A 15 13.93 2.66 -2.53
C MET A 15 12.83 1.64 -2.86
N SER A 16 11.57 1.92 -2.51
CA SER A 16 10.44 1.05 -2.80
C SER A 16 10.19 0.88 -4.31
N TRP A 17 10.25 1.97 -5.07
CA TRP A 17 10.10 1.91 -6.53
C TRP A 17 11.31 1.23 -7.21
N GLY A 18 12.51 1.50 -6.71
CA GLY A 18 13.75 0.88 -7.20
C GLY A 18 13.75 -0.63 -7.01
N SER A 19 13.41 -1.12 -5.82
CA SER A 19 13.33 -2.57 -5.57
C SER A 19 12.26 -3.23 -6.43
N PHE A 20 11.07 -2.63 -6.53
CA PHE A 20 10.00 -3.15 -7.39
C PHE A 20 10.45 -3.28 -8.85
N ALA A 21 11.08 -2.24 -9.42
CA ALA A 21 11.58 -2.27 -10.79
C ALA A 21 12.66 -3.33 -11.01
N ILE A 22 13.58 -3.49 -10.05
CA ILE A 22 14.63 -4.52 -10.11
C ILE A 22 14.03 -5.92 -10.14
N PHE A 23 13.08 -6.23 -9.24
CA PHE A 23 12.46 -7.57 -9.19
C PHE A 23 11.60 -7.88 -10.42
N VAL A 24 10.85 -6.89 -10.93
CA VAL A 24 10.11 -7.04 -12.20
C VAL A 24 11.10 -7.31 -13.35
N GLY A 25 12.21 -6.58 -13.41
CA GLY A 25 13.27 -6.78 -14.39
C GLY A 25 13.88 -8.19 -14.31
N LEU A 26 14.22 -8.66 -13.11
CA LEU A 26 14.73 -10.01 -12.88
C LEU A 26 13.75 -11.08 -13.34
N MET A 27 12.45 -10.91 -13.10
CA MET A 27 11.42 -11.83 -13.59
C MET A 27 11.36 -11.88 -15.12
N LEU A 28 11.43 -10.73 -15.79
CA LEU A 28 11.44 -10.66 -17.26
C LEU A 28 12.71 -11.28 -17.86
N ILE A 29 13.87 -11.04 -17.26
CA ILE A 29 15.15 -11.63 -17.69
C ILE A 29 15.12 -13.16 -17.51
N GLY A 30 14.58 -13.64 -16.38
CA GLY A 30 14.38 -15.07 -16.12
C GLY A 30 13.47 -15.70 -17.18
N LEU A 31 12.36 -15.05 -17.52
CA LEU A 31 11.42 -15.53 -18.54
C LEU A 31 12.02 -15.52 -19.96
N TYR A 32 12.87 -14.53 -20.27
CA TYR A 32 13.58 -14.46 -21.55
C TYR A 32 14.60 -15.60 -21.68
N THR A 33 15.36 -15.86 -20.62
CA THR A 33 16.40 -16.92 -20.60
C THR A 33 15.81 -18.33 -20.62
N LEU A 34 14.56 -18.49 -20.17
CA LEU A 34 13.88 -19.78 -20.14
C LEU A 34 13.65 -20.34 -21.56
N LYS A 35 14.09 -21.56 -21.83
CA LYS A 35 13.93 -22.24 -23.14
C LYS A 35 12.65 -23.09 -23.17
N GLU A 36 11.52 -22.42 -23.01
CA GLU A 36 10.19 -23.05 -23.00
C GLU A 36 9.29 -22.47 -24.10
N PRO A 37 8.24 -23.19 -24.52
CA PRO A 37 7.30 -22.69 -25.52
C PRO A 37 6.56 -21.45 -25.01
N LEU A 38 6.15 -20.58 -25.95
CA LEU A 38 5.48 -19.30 -25.67
C LEU A 38 4.24 -19.44 -24.78
N MET A 39 3.49 -20.54 -24.92
CA MET A 39 2.34 -20.88 -24.10
C MET A 39 2.69 -20.93 -22.60
N VAL A 40 3.76 -21.64 -22.26
CA VAL A 40 4.22 -21.80 -20.86
C VAL A 40 4.73 -20.48 -20.31
N LYS A 41 5.49 -19.72 -21.12
CA LYS A 41 5.95 -18.38 -20.73
C LYS A 41 4.81 -17.41 -20.45
N GLY A 42 3.75 -17.47 -21.27
CA GLY A 42 2.53 -16.67 -21.08
C GLY A 42 1.85 -16.97 -19.76
N TYR A 43 1.79 -18.24 -19.34
CA TYR A 43 1.21 -18.65 -18.07
C TYR A 43 1.95 -18.06 -16.87
N TYR A 44 3.29 -18.10 -16.88
CA TYR A 44 4.12 -17.47 -15.85
C TYR A 44 3.95 -15.95 -15.80
N LEU A 45 3.87 -15.30 -16.97
CA LEU A 45 3.67 -13.86 -17.04
C LEU A 45 2.29 -13.45 -16.48
N MET A 46 1.22 -14.18 -16.87
CA MET A 46 -0.13 -13.95 -16.34
C MET A 46 -0.19 -14.10 -14.82
N GLY A 47 0.38 -15.18 -14.28
CA GLY A 47 0.43 -15.41 -12.84
C GLY A 47 1.21 -14.31 -12.11
N SER A 48 2.35 -13.90 -12.66
CA SER A 48 3.20 -12.85 -12.08
C SER A 48 2.48 -11.50 -12.04
N VAL A 49 1.87 -11.08 -13.15
CA VAL A 49 1.12 -9.82 -13.22
C VAL A 49 -0.11 -9.85 -12.32
N GLY A 50 -0.84 -10.98 -12.31
CA GLY A 50 -2.01 -11.17 -11.46
C GLY A 50 -1.67 -11.08 -9.97
N LEU A 51 -0.59 -11.76 -9.54
CA LEU A 51 -0.11 -11.69 -8.16
C LEU A 51 0.31 -10.28 -7.78
N ILE A 52 1.10 -9.58 -8.62
CA ILE A 52 1.53 -8.20 -8.35
C ILE A 52 0.31 -7.27 -8.19
N SER A 53 -0.65 -7.35 -9.11
CA SER A 53 -1.88 -6.54 -9.07
C SER A 53 -2.71 -6.82 -7.81
N SER A 54 -2.90 -8.11 -7.48
CA SER A 54 -3.62 -8.53 -6.29
C SER A 54 -2.92 -8.07 -5.00
N SER A 55 -1.60 -8.21 -4.89
CA SER A 55 -0.82 -7.74 -3.75
C SER A 55 -0.95 -6.23 -3.53
N PHE A 56 -0.91 -5.42 -4.59
CA PHE A 56 -1.14 -3.97 -4.48
C PHE A 56 -2.58 -3.63 -4.07
N THR A 57 -3.56 -4.38 -4.58
CA THR A 57 -4.96 -4.19 -4.21
C THR A 57 -5.19 -4.52 -2.74
N LEU A 58 -4.65 -5.65 -2.28
CA LEU A 58 -4.69 -6.04 -0.87
C LEU A 58 -3.99 -5.01 0.03
N ALA A 59 -2.82 -4.52 -0.37
CA ALA A 59 -2.11 -3.48 0.37
C ALA A 59 -2.91 -2.17 0.50
N LYS A 60 -3.64 -1.78 -0.55
CA LYS A 60 -4.57 -0.64 -0.49
C LYS A 60 -5.70 -0.90 0.48
N VAL A 61 -6.41 -2.03 0.33
CA VAL A 61 -7.54 -2.39 1.20
C VAL A 61 -7.14 -2.40 2.67
N ILE A 62 -5.99 -3.00 3.02
CA ILE A 62 -5.49 -3.02 4.40
C ILE A 62 -5.22 -1.60 4.90
N ARG A 63 -4.56 -0.77 4.07
CA ARG A 63 -4.24 0.61 4.44
C ARG A 63 -5.50 1.46 4.59
N ASP A 64 -6.46 1.33 3.69
CA ASP A 64 -7.72 2.07 3.72
C ASP A 64 -8.50 1.71 4.99
N ASN A 65 -8.56 0.42 5.36
CA ASN A 65 -9.18 -0.03 6.61
C ASN A 65 -8.50 0.58 7.86
N GLN A 66 -7.16 0.69 7.87
CA GLN A 66 -6.43 1.34 8.96
C GLN A 66 -6.75 2.84 9.04
N GLU A 67 -6.80 3.54 7.91
CA GLU A 67 -7.13 4.97 7.85
C GLU A 67 -8.59 5.23 8.30
N ASP A 68 -9.52 4.33 7.98
CA ASP A 68 -10.92 4.40 8.41
C ASP A 68 -11.09 4.17 9.92
N GLU A 69 -10.37 3.20 10.49
CA GLU A 69 -10.38 2.94 11.94
C GLU A 69 -9.77 4.12 12.73
N GLU A 70 -8.64 4.66 12.27
CA GLU A 70 -8.05 5.88 12.85
C GLU A 70 -9.05 7.05 12.83
N ARG A 71 -9.79 7.22 11.74
CA ARG A 71 -10.79 8.29 11.59
C ARG A 71 -12.00 8.07 12.49
N TYR A 72 -12.49 6.84 12.62
CA TYR A 72 -13.60 6.49 13.52
C TYR A 72 -13.24 6.83 14.98
N ASN A 73 -12.05 6.42 15.42
CA ASN A 73 -11.57 6.69 16.78
C ASN A 73 -11.41 8.20 17.05
N GLN A 74 -10.98 8.98 16.06
CA GLN A 74 -10.91 10.45 16.17
C GLN A 74 -12.30 11.09 16.31
N MET A 75 -13.29 10.63 15.55
CA MET A 75 -14.67 11.13 15.65
C MET A 75 -15.28 10.82 17.02
N PHE A 76 -15.09 9.60 17.52
CA PHE A 76 -15.58 9.20 18.85
C PHE A 76 -14.97 10.08 19.96
N ARG A 77 -13.64 10.25 19.96
CA ARG A 77 -12.95 11.12 20.92
C ARG A 77 -13.44 12.58 20.86
N ALA A 78 -13.75 13.09 19.67
CA ALA A 78 -14.27 14.45 19.51
C ALA A 78 -15.72 14.61 20.03
N MET A 79 -16.51 13.53 20.03
CA MET A 79 -17.84 13.52 20.65
C MET A 79 -17.77 13.47 22.19
N ASP A 80 -16.79 12.77 22.75
CA ASP A 80 -16.62 12.65 24.20
C ASP A 80 -15.91 13.87 24.84
N GLU A 81 -15.08 14.59 24.08
CA GLU A 81 -14.33 15.76 24.57
C GLU A 81 -15.20 16.89 25.16
N PRO A 82 -16.33 17.32 24.54
CA PRO A 82 -17.19 18.33 25.12
C PRO A 82 -17.87 17.85 26.41
N VAL A 83 -18.30 16.58 26.47
CA VAL A 83 -18.96 15.99 27.65
C VAL A 83 -18.01 15.95 28.85
N SER A 84 -16.77 15.51 28.63
CA SER A 84 -15.74 15.46 29.69
C SER A 84 -15.39 16.84 30.25
N LYS A 85 -15.35 17.89 29.42
CA LYS A 85 -15.06 19.27 29.86
C LYS A 85 -16.19 19.90 30.67
N GLU A 86 -17.43 19.51 30.36
CA GLU A 86 -18.62 19.98 31.04
C GLU A 86 -18.76 19.33 32.44
N GLU A 87 -18.48 18.03 32.56
CA GLU A 87 -18.53 17.29 33.83
C GLU A 87 -17.40 17.69 34.81
N THR A 88 -16.25 18.15 34.31
CA THR A 88 -15.12 18.61 35.15
C THR A 88 -15.28 20.08 35.61
N SER A 89 -16.20 20.85 35.01
CA SER A 89 -16.44 22.26 35.37
C SER A 89 -17.54 22.47 36.43
N ILE A 90 -18.18 21.40 36.90
CA ILE A 90 -19.22 21.42 37.94
C ILE A 90 -18.60 21.13 39.32
#